data_AF-A0A972N6L7-F1
#
_entry.id   AF-A0A972N6L7-F1
#
_cell.length_a   1.000
_cell.length_b   1.000
_cell.length_c   1.000
_cell.angle_alpha   90.00
_cell.angle_beta   90.00
_cell.angle_gamma   90.00
#
_symmetry.space_group_name_H-M   'P 1'
#
loop_
_entity.id
_entity.type
_entity.pdbx_description
1 polymer ?
#
loop_
_entity_poly.entity_id
_entity_poly.type
_entity_poly.pdbx_seq_one_letter_code
_entity_poly.pdbx_strand_id
1 'polypeptide(L)'
;MPIYEYRCLTCGRRFSVFYRTYSGAGTQATCPHCGGNDVQRLISRVHVRGSGGSQEEVEETSRSEGTVFGRKELEAARRQREEWIQQADAGE
;
A
#
# COMPACT_ATOMS: atom_id res chain seq x y z
N MET A 1 12.27 12.13 8.90
CA MET A 1 12.31 11.40 10.18
C MET A 1 10.88 10.92 10.47
N PRO A 2 10.56 9.63 10.29
CA PRO A 2 9.18 9.17 10.27
C PRO A 2 8.57 9.08 11.68
N ILE A 3 7.33 9.55 11.80
CA ILE A 3 6.48 9.35 12.97
C ILE A 3 5.52 8.21 12.63
N TYR A 4 5.44 7.20 13.48
CA TYR A 4 4.48 6.11 13.34
C TYR A 4 3.52 6.10 14.52
N GLU A 5 2.25 5.83 14.22
CA GLU A 5 1.21 5.70 15.23
C GLU A 5 1.00 4.24 15.59
N TYR A 6 0.74 3.98 16.87
CA TYR A 6 0.49 2.64 17.40
C TYR A 6 -0.73 2.65 18.32
N ARG A 7 -1.41 1.50 18.38
CA ARG A 7 -2.47 1.21 19.34
C ARG A 7 -2.04 0.02 20.20
N CYS A 8 -2.08 0.18 21.52
CA CYS A 8 -1.88 -0.94 22.42
C CYS A 8 -3.14 -1.80 22.49
N LEU A 9 -2.98 -3.12 22.34
CA LEU A 9 -4.10 -4.07 22.43
C LEU A 9 -4.49 -4.36 23.89
N THR A 10 -3.56 -4.16 24.85
CA THR A 10 -3.81 -4.37 26.28
C THR A 10 -4.60 -3.22 26.91
N CYS A 11 -4.17 -1.96 26.69
CA CYS A 11 -4.80 -0.80 27.33
C CYS A 11 -5.71 0.00 26.38
N GLY A 12 -5.72 -0.33 25.08
CA GLY A 12 -6.54 0.33 24.06
C GLY A 12 -6.08 1.74 23.67
N ARG A 13 -5.07 2.31 24.34
CA ARG A 13 -4.57 3.67 24.11
C ARG A 13 -3.74 3.77 22.84
N ARG A 14 -3.80 4.93 22.19
CA ARG A 14 -3.00 5.29 21.01
C ARG A 14 -1.80 6.12 21.43
N PHE A 15 -0.66 5.89 20.79
CA PHE A 15 0.57 6.66 21.03
C PHE A 15 1.39 6.76 19.73
N SER A 16 2.19 7.82 19.61
CA SER A 16 3.05 8.07 18.46
C SER A 16 4.52 7.86 18.83
N VAL A 17 5.25 7.11 18.01
CA VAL A 17 6.68 6.89 18.18
C VAL A 17 7.43 7.59 17.05
N PHE A 18 8.42 8.38 17.44
CA PHE A 18 9.29 9.08 16.52
C PHE A 18 10.61 8.34 16.35
N TYR A 19 10.89 7.92 15.12
CA TYR A 19 12.12 7.20 14.82
C TYR A 19 13.12 8.10 14.10
N ARG A 20 14.35 8.12 14.62
CA ARG A 20 15.46 8.91 14.04
C ARG A 20 15.90 8.38 12.68
N THR A 21 15.79 7.07 12.47
CA THR A 21 16.18 6.37 11.24
C THR A 21 15.09 5.39 10.80
N TYR A 22 15.01 5.10 9.50
CA TYR A 22 14.02 4.18 8.95
C TYR A 22 14.17 2.75 9.50
N SER A 23 15.40 2.32 9.77
CA SER A 23 15.73 1.03 10.38
C SER A 23 15.15 0.86 11.79
N GLY A 24 14.94 1.96 12.52
CA GLY A 24 14.30 1.94 13.83
C GLY A 24 12.83 1.55 13.77
N ALA A 25 12.14 1.80 12.64
CA ALA A 25 10.72 1.51 12.47
C ALA A 25 10.35 0.02 12.60
N GLY A 26 11.34 -0.87 12.45
CA GLY A 26 11.18 -2.32 12.55
C GLY A 26 11.32 -2.88 13.95
N THR A 27 11.66 -2.06 14.96
CA THR A 27 11.77 -2.54 16.35
C THR A 27 10.39 -2.62 17.01
N GLN A 28 10.18 -3.66 17.84
CA GLN A 28 8.97 -3.80 18.65
C GLN A 28 8.78 -2.54 19.50
N ALA A 29 7.71 -1.78 19.23
CA ALA A 29 7.33 -0.65 20.06
C ALA A 29 6.66 -1.15 21.35
N THR A 30 7.04 -0.59 22.49
CA THR A 30 6.40 -0.88 23.78
C THR A 30 5.45 0.25 24.14
N CYS A 31 4.29 -0.08 24.71
CA CYS A 31 3.33 0.94 25.14
C CYS A 31 3.89 1.72 26.35
N PRO A 32 4.00 3.06 26.29
CA PRO A 32 4.51 3.88 27.39
C PRO A 32 3.56 3.95 28.60
N HIS A 33 2.29 3.52 28.45
CA HIS A 33 1.29 3.60 29.50
C HIS A 33 1.18 2.35 30.36
N CYS A 34 1.30 1.17 29.76
CA CYS A 34 1.14 -0.11 30.46
C CYS A 34 2.36 -1.02 30.35
N GLY A 35 3.38 -0.67 29.56
CA GLY A 35 4.55 -1.52 29.33
C GLY A 35 4.29 -2.75 28.46
N GLY A 36 3.09 -2.89 27.89
CA GLY A 36 2.75 -4.02 27.02
C GLY A 36 3.49 -3.98 25.68
N ASN A 37 3.88 -5.16 25.19
CA ASN A 37 4.52 -5.34 23.88
C ASN A 37 3.51 -5.67 22.77
N ASP A 38 2.25 -5.97 23.13
CA ASP A 38 1.15 -6.15 22.19
C ASP A 38 0.64 -4.80 21.70
N VAL A 39 1.27 -4.32 20.63
CA VAL A 39 0.90 -3.08 19.93
C VAL A 39 0.74 -3.32 18.45
N GLN A 40 -0.25 -2.67 17.85
CA GLN A 40 -0.52 -2.69 16.42
C GLN A 40 -0.20 -1.32 15.83
N ARG A 41 0.52 -1.29 14.71
CA ARG A 41 0.80 -0.04 13.98
C ARG A 41 -0.48 0.46 13.31
N LEU A 42 -0.83 1.71 13.55
CA LEU A 42 -1.93 2.42 12.91
C LEU A 42 -1.38 3.11 11.64
N ILE A 43 -2.08 2.92 10.53
CA ILE A 43 -1.86 3.69 9.30
C ILE A 43 -3.04 4.66 9.21
N SER A 44 -2.76 5.95 9.32
CA SER A 44 -3.81 6.97 9.22
C SER A 44 -4.39 6.98 7.80
N ARG A 45 -5.72 7.12 7.70
CA ARG A 45 -6.41 7.28 6.42
C ARG A 45 -6.04 8.64 5.83
N VAL A 46 -5.20 8.63 4.80
CA VAL A 46 -4.86 9.84 4.05
C VAL A 46 -6.06 10.21 3.16
N HIS A 47 -6.69 11.35 3.41
CA HIS A 47 -7.68 11.90 2.49
C HIS A 47 -6.96 12.61 1.35
N VAL A 48 -6.91 11.98 0.19
CA VAL A 48 -6.48 12.64 -1.04
C VAL A 48 -7.62 13.57 -1.48
N ARG A 49 -7.42 14.88 -1.37
CA ARG A 49 -8.32 15.88 -1.97
C ARG A 49 -8.03 15.93 -3.47
N GLY A 50 -8.65 15.02 -4.22
CA GLY A 50 -8.60 15.05 -5.69
C GLY A 50 -9.60 16.07 -6.24
N SER A 51 -9.13 17.04 -7.02
CA SER A 51 -9.99 17.65 -8.05
C SER A 51 -10.16 16.62 -9.16
N GLY A 52 -11.18 15.77 -9.03
CA GLY A 52 -11.53 14.74 -10.02
C GLY A 52 -10.66 13.49 -9.92
N GLY A 53 -11.18 12.44 -9.28
CA GLY A 53 -10.54 11.13 -9.22
C GLY A 53 -11.20 10.29 -8.14
N SER A 54 -12.01 9.33 -8.58
CA SER A 54 -12.76 8.35 -7.81
C SER A 54 -11.94 7.71 -6.69
N GLN A 55 -12.55 7.64 -5.51
CA GLN A 55 -12.03 6.93 -4.36
C GLN A 55 -12.12 5.42 -4.61
N GLU A 56 -10.98 4.73 -4.51
CA GLU A 56 -10.94 3.27 -4.36
C GLU A 56 -10.41 2.94 -2.96
N GLU A 57 -11.30 2.35 -2.17
CA GLU A 57 -11.04 1.86 -0.82
C GLU A 57 -10.24 0.55 -0.94
N VAL A 58 -9.00 0.53 -0.46
CA VAL A 58 -8.21 -0.70 -0.38
C VAL A 58 -8.57 -1.41 0.93
N GLU A 59 -9.58 -2.28 0.87
CA GLU A 59 -9.71 -3.44 1.76
C GLU A 59 -9.14 -4.65 1.03
N GLU A 60 -8.05 -5.21 1.57
CA GLU A 60 -7.58 -6.53 1.19
C GLU A 60 -8.54 -7.55 1.83
N THR A 61 -9.62 -7.85 1.13
CA THR A 61 -10.42 -9.07 1.31
C THR A 61 -10.76 -9.62 -0.06
N SER A 62 -10.45 -10.89 -0.25
CA SER A 62 -10.67 -11.69 -1.44
C SER A 62 -11.97 -11.37 -2.19
N ARG A 63 -11.86 -10.71 -3.35
CA ARG A 63 -12.81 -10.88 -4.45
C ARG A 63 -12.12 -10.58 -5.77
N SER A 64 -11.82 -11.64 -6.49
CA SER A 64 -11.50 -11.62 -7.90
C SER A 64 -12.64 -10.97 -8.68
N GLU A 65 -12.40 -9.79 -9.23
CA GLU A 65 -13.09 -9.34 -10.45
C GLU A 65 -12.01 -8.81 -11.38
N GLY A 66 -11.45 -9.73 -12.16
CA GLY A 66 -10.64 -9.36 -13.31
C GLY A 66 -11.48 -8.47 -14.20
N THR A 67 -10.94 -7.30 -14.53
CA THR A 67 -11.44 -6.48 -15.63
C THR A 67 -11.47 -7.36 -16.87
N VAL A 68 -12.68 -7.73 -17.29
CA VAL A 68 -12.90 -8.38 -18.59
C VAL A 68 -12.64 -7.31 -19.64
N PHE A 69 -11.37 -7.15 -20.03
CA PHE A 69 -11.01 -6.38 -21.22
C PHE A 69 -11.76 -6.99 -22.41
N GLY A 70 -12.51 -6.17 -23.14
CA GLY A 70 -13.25 -6.61 -24.30
C GLY A 70 -12.32 -7.26 -25.32
N ARG A 71 -12.84 -8.17 -26.15
CA ARG A 71 -12.06 -8.92 -27.16
C ARG A 71 -11.18 -8.02 -28.04
N LYS A 72 -11.62 -6.78 -28.30
CA LYS A 72 -10.87 -5.76 -29.06
C LYS A 72 -9.67 -5.19 -28.29
N GLU A 73 -9.78 -5.03 -26.97
CA GLU A 73 -8.71 -4.47 -26.12
C GLU A 73 -7.58 -5.47 -25.93
N LEU A 74 -7.90 -6.76 -25.81
CA LEU A 74 -6.93 -7.87 -25.80
C LEU A 74 -6.17 -7.98 -27.11
N GLU A 75 -6.85 -7.86 -28.25
CA GLU A 75 -6.21 -7.89 -29.58
C GLU A 75 -5.27 -6.68 -29.77
N ALA A 76 -5.66 -5.49 -29.31
CA ALA A 76 -4.81 -4.30 -29.33
C ALA A 76 -3.56 -4.47 -28.45
N ALA A 77 -3.72 -4.99 -27.23
CA ALA A 77 -2.60 -5.26 -26.32
C ALA A 77 -1.64 -6.31 -26.89
N ARG A 78 -2.15 -7.35 -27.57
CA ARG A 78 -1.33 -8.37 -28.23
C ARG A 78 -0.50 -7.76 -29.36
N ARG A 79 -1.14 -6.95 -30.21
CA ARG A 79 -0.47 -6.28 -31.33
C ARG A 79 0.62 -5.33 -30.85
N GLN A 80 0.33 -4.54 -29.81
CA GLN A 80 1.30 -3.63 -29.22
C GLN A 80 2.50 -4.38 -28.63
N ARG A 81 2.29 -5.56 -28.04
CA ARG A 81 3.37 -6.44 -27.56
C ARG A 81 4.21 -7.03 -28.69
N GLU A 82 3.56 -7.46 -29.78
CA GLU A 82 4.24 -8.00 -30.98
C GLU A 82 5.11 -6.93 -31.66
N GLU A 83 4.60 -5.70 -31.77
CA GLU A 83 5.36 -4.53 -32.29
C GLU A 83 6.57 -4.20 -31.40
N TRP A 84 6.40 -4.28 -30.08
CA TRP A 84 7.50 -4.10 -29.12
C TRP A 84 8.58 -5.17 -29.26
N ILE A 85 8.18 -6.43 -29.47
CA ILE A 85 9.13 -7.53 -29.68
C ILE A 85 9.89 -7.37 -31.00
N GLN A 86 9.22 -6.96 -32.09
CA GLN A 86 9.89 -6.68 -33.36
C GLN A 86 10.86 -5.50 -33.29
N GLN A 87 10.54 -4.45 -32.53
CA GLN A 87 11.47 -3.35 -32.30
C GLN A 87 12.69 -3.74 -31.47
N ALA A 88 12.53 -4.68 -30.53
CA ALA A 88 13.64 -5.22 -29.76
C ALA A 88 14.58 -6.08 -30.62
N ASP A 89 14.02 -6.86 -31.56
CA ASP A 89 14.79 -7.74 -32.46
C ASP A 89 15.48 -6.97 -33.61
N ALA A 90 14.89 -5.85 -34.06
CA ALA A 90 15.47 -4.99 -35.12
C ALA A 90 16.64 -4.10 -34.66
N GLY A 91 16.97 -4.13 -33.36
CA GLY A 91 18.07 -3.36 -32.76
C GLY A 91 19.40 -4.13 -32.62
N GLU A 92 19.48 -5.36 -33.14
CA GLU A 92 20.64 -6.25 -33.08
C GLU A 92 21.30 -6.47 -34.46
#